data_AF-A0A3D0SZZ3-F1
#
_entry.id   AF-A0A3D0SZZ3-F1
#
_cell.length_a   1.000
_cell.length_b   1.000
_cell.length_c   1.000
_cell.angle_alpha   90.00
_cell.angle_beta   90.00
_cell.angle_gamma   90.00
#
_symmetry.space_group_name_H-M   'P 1'
#
loop_
_entity.id
_entity.type
_entity.pdbx_description
1 polymer ?
#
loop_
_entity_poly.entity_id
_entity_poly.type
_entity_poly.pdbx_seq_one_letter_code
_entity_poly.pdbx_strand_id
1 'polypeptide(L)'
;MKRLFLLSAVALTLTACSEAPQTSTASQPATTAESAQLSESERLNAWFEEKYEQQLQFSPLMMTRLGRKDLYDQIDDMSEQGQDKRLQWMAATVDELKANFDYSKLDEDTKISYDIWMFQFEQAKKQAEFRRHNYVLTQMNGMQSMLPTLLINYHKVAETSDMEAYISRLEGVGRAVEQLTSRVAINADEGVKAPYFAYEGVIKQSKAIISG
;
A
#
# COMPACT_ATOMS: atom_id res chain seq x y z
N MET A 1 47.85 15.39 0.61
CA MET A 1 48.69 14.20 0.38
C MET A 1 48.21 13.51 -0.90
N LYS A 2 49.18 13.07 -1.72
CA LYS A 2 49.03 12.65 -3.12
C LYS A 2 48.43 11.24 -3.27
N ARG A 3 47.95 11.02 -4.49
CA ARG A 3 47.21 9.90 -5.07
C ARG A 3 47.88 8.52 -5.03
N LEU A 4 47.01 7.50 -5.12
CA LEU A 4 47.15 6.18 -5.74
C LEU A 4 48.39 5.94 -6.62
N PHE A 5 49.02 4.77 -6.49
CA PHE A 5 49.06 3.68 -7.49
C PHE A 5 50.02 2.59 -7.02
N LEU A 6 49.62 1.31 -7.09
CA LEU A 6 50.57 0.20 -7.26
C LEU A 6 49.82 -1.02 -7.81
N LEU A 7 50.16 -1.37 -9.05
CA LEU A 7 49.85 -2.62 -9.73
C LEU A 7 50.51 -3.79 -9.01
N SER A 8 49.90 -4.97 -9.06
CA SER A 8 50.64 -6.24 -9.17
C SER A 8 49.76 -7.33 -9.78
N ALA A 9 50.18 -7.80 -10.95
CA ALA A 9 49.72 -9.03 -11.58
C ALA A 9 50.62 -10.18 -11.13
N VAL A 10 50.04 -11.35 -10.83
CA VAL A 10 50.77 -12.62 -10.72
C VAL A 10 49.94 -13.70 -11.41
N ALA A 11 50.60 -14.46 -12.28
CA ALA A 11 50.06 -15.53 -13.11
C ALA A 11 50.77 -16.86 -12.80
N LEU A 12 50.01 -17.97 -12.93
CA LEU A 12 50.38 -19.40 -13.03
C LEU A 12 51.10 -20.03 -11.81
N THR A 13 50.76 -21.25 -11.36
CA THR A 13 50.98 -22.53 -12.05
C THR A 13 50.11 -23.71 -11.53
N LEU A 14 50.07 -24.78 -12.34
CA LEU A 14 49.33 -26.04 -12.22
C LEU A 14 49.83 -27.00 -11.11
N THR A 15 48.90 -27.79 -10.57
CA THR A 15 49.06 -29.19 -10.10
C THR A 15 47.77 -29.96 -10.46
N ALA A 16 47.71 -30.74 -11.54
CA ALA A 16 48.17 -32.13 -11.71
C ALA A 16 47.38 -33.19 -10.89
N CYS A 17 46.46 -33.84 -11.61
CA CYS A 17 46.01 -35.24 -11.56
C CYS A 17 45.46 -35.86 -10.26
N SER A 18 44.18 -36.24 -10.30
CA SER A 18 43.69 -37.49 -9.70
C SER A 18 42.71 -38.17 -10.65
N GLU A 19 42.89 -39.47 -10.83
CA GLU A 19 42.18 -40.36 -11.77
C GLU A 19 40.68 -40.46 -11.48
N ALA A 20 39.88 -40.48 -12.55
CA ALA A 20 38.45 -40.79 -12.51
C ALA A 20 38.23 -42.26 -12.91
N PRO A 21 37.55 -43.08 -12.08
CA PRO A 21 36.98 -44.34 -12.52
C PRO A 21 35.62 -44.14 -13.19
N GLN A 22 35.37 -45.06 -14.11
CA GLN A 22 34.31 -45.07 -15.11
C GLN A 22 32.89 -45.10 -14.56
N THR A 23 32.03 -44.40 -15.32
CA THR A 23 30.61 -44.65 -15.57
C THR A 23 30.02 -45.92 -14.96
N SER A 24 29.11 -45.72 -14.01
CA SER A 24 28.00 -46.64 -13.72
C SER A 24 26.69 -45.90 -13.97
N THR A 25 25.99 -46.26 -15.03
CA THR A 25 24.62 -45.84 -15.30
C THR A 25 23.71 -46.47 -14.25
N ALA A 26 23.52 -45.77 -13.12
CA ALA A 26 22.45 -46.09 -12.19
C ALA A 26 21.15 -45.46 -12.71
N SER A 27 20.15 -46.30 -12.96
CA SER A 27 18.79 -45.86 -13.26
C SER A 27 18.32 -44.93 -12.15
N GLN A 28 18.05 -43.67 -12.49
CA GLN A 28 17.28 -42.78 -11.62
C GLN A 28 15.87 -43.37 -11.50
N PRO A 29 15.33 -43.55 -10.29
CA PRO A 29 13.89 -43.69 -10.15
C PRO A 29 13.28 -42.42 -10.72
N ALA A 30 12.34 -42.56 -11.65
CA ALA A 30 11.51 -41.47 -12.11
C ALA A 30 10.77 -40.91 -10.88
N THR A 31 11.27 -39.79 -10.35
CA THR A 31 10.48 -38.96 -9.44
C THR A 31 9.34 -38.42 -10.29
N THR A 32 8.19 -39.08 -10.19
CA THR A 32 6.92 -38.47 -10.56
C THR A 32 6.92 -37.09 -9.90
N ALA A 33 6.93 -36.03 -10.71
CA ALA A 33 6.73 -34.68 -10.24
C ALA A 33 5.27 -34.59 -9.75
N GLU A 34 5.04 -35.07 -8.54
CA GLU A 34 3.86 -34.76 -7.76
C GLU A 34 3.93 -33.25 -7.54
N SER A 35 3.05 -32.50 -8.19
CA SER A 35 2.90 -31.07 -7.95
C SER A 35 2.69 -30.90 -6.45
N ALA A 36 3.72 -30.43 -5.74
CA ALA A 36 3.63 -30.22 -4.30
C ALA A 36 2.43 -29.31 -4.04
N GLN A 37 1.39 -29.87 -3.44
CA GLN A 37 0.20 -29.11 -3.09
C GLN A 37 0.61 -28.13 -2.00
N LEU A 38 0.38 -26.83 -2.24
CA LEU A 38 0.70 -25.78 -1.26
C LEU A 38 0.07 -26.09 0.09
N SER A 39 0.82 -25.89 1.16
CA SER A 39 0.30 -25.92 2.53
C SER A 39 -0.79 -24.87 2.74
N GLU A 40 -1.60 -25.04 3.78
CA GLU A 40 -2.67 -24.07 4.08
C GLU A 40 -2.11 -22.67 4.35
N SER A 41 -0.97 -22.60 5.03
CA SER A 41 -0.24 -21.34 5.25
C SER A 41 0.23 -20.69 3.94
N GLU A 42 0.84 -21.46 3.03
CA GLU A 42 1.32 -20.93 1.74
C GLU A 42 0.15 -20.42 0.89
N ARG A 43 -0.97 -21.15 0.89
CA ARG A 43 -2.20 -20.71 0.21
C ARG A 43 -2.73 -19.41 0.80
N LEU A 44 -2.76 -19.29 2.13
CA LEU A 44 -3.27 -18.09 2.80
C LEU A 44 -2.33 -16.89 2.59
N ASN A 45 -1.02 -17.08 2.64
CA ASN A 45 -0.06 -16.01 2.36
C ASN A 45 -0.16 -15.50 0.91
N ALA A 46 -0.36 -16.40 -0.06
CA ALA A 46 -0.62 -15.99 -1.44
C ALA A 46 -1.94 -15.20 -1.58
N TRP A 47 -2.97 -15.58 -0.83
CA TRP A 47 -4.23 -14.84 -0.79
C TRP A 47 -4.06 -13.45 -0.15
N PHE A 48 -3.28 -13.31 0.92
CA PHE A 48 -2.98 -12.01 1.52
C PHE A 48 -2.29 -11.07 0.52
N GLU A 49 -1.34 -11.57 -0.26
CA GLU A 49 -0.68 -10.80 -1.31
C GLU A 49 -1.71 -10.28 -2.34
N GLU A 50 -2.59 -11.17 -2.82
CA GLU A 50 -3.66 -10.79 -3.74
C GLU A 50 -4.58 -9.71 -3.14
N LYS A 51 -5.00 -9.87 -1.89
CA LYS A 51 -5.87 -8.90 -1.22
C LYS A 51 -5.16 -7.60 -0.91
N TYR A 52 -3.85 -7.62 -0.66
CA TYR A 52 -3.06 -6.40 -0.51
C TYR A 52 -3.01 -5.60 -1.82
N GLU A 53 -2.79 -6.26 -2.96
CA GLU A 53 -2.84 -5.61 -4.27
C GLU A 53 -4.22 -5.02 -4.59
N GLN A 54 -5.30 -5.72 -4.22
CA GLN A 54 -6.66 -5.18 -4.30
C GLN A 54 -6.88 -3.98 -3.36
N GLN A 55 -6.35 -4.04 -2.13
CA GLN A 55 -6.44 -2.95 -1.17
C GLN A 55 -5.76 -1.68 -1.71
N LEU A 56 -4.61 -1.82 -2.36
CA LEU A 56 -3.87 -0.70 -2.94
C LEU A 56 -4.69 0.04 -4.01
N GLN A 57 -5.58 -0.64 -4.73
CA GLN A 57 -6.45 0.00 -5.73
C GLN A 57 -7.40 1.05 -5.13
N PHE A 58 -7.70 1.00 -3.82
CA PHE A 58 -8.47 2.03 -3.13
C PHE A 58 -7.68 3.31 -2.83
N SER A 59 -6.36 3.31 -3.01
CA SER A 59 -5.49 4.45 -2.74
C SER A 59 -4.40 4.64 -3.80
N PRO A 60 -4.73 5.24 -4.96
CA PRO A 60 -3.73 5.69 -5.94
C PRO A 60 -2.62 6.56 -5.34
N LEU A 61 -2.94 7.34 -4.30
CA LEU A 61 -1.98 8.17 -3.57
C LEU A 61 -1.00 7.32 -2.75
N MET A 62 -1.46 6.22 -2.14
CA MET A 62 -0.56 5.26 -1.48
C MET A 62 0.36 4.59 -2.49
N MET A 63 -0.15 4.15 -3.64
CA MET A 63 0.68 3.54 -4.69
C MET A 63 1.80 4.49 -5.14
N THR A 64 1.51 5.77 -5.27
CA THR A 64 2.52 6.80 -5.57
C THR A 64 3.59 6.91 -4.48
N ARG A 65 3.20 6.84 -3.20
CA ARG A 65 4.16 6.82 -2.08
C ARG A 65 5.05 5.58 -2.07
N LEU A 66 4.54 4.44 -2.57
CA LEU A 66 5.30 3.21 -2.78
C LEU A 66 6.18 3.27 -4.05
N GLY A 67 6.18 4.37 -4.79
CA GLY A 67 6.94 4.54 -6.02
C GLY A 67 6.31 3.86 -7.25
N ARG A 68 5.06 3.40 -7.14
CA ARG A 68 4.31 2.78 -8.23
C ARG A 68 3.56 3.84 -9.03
N LYS A 69 3.43 3.59 -10.34
CA LYS A 69 2.70 4.43 -11.29
C LYS A 69 1.39 3.79 -11.76
N ASP A 70 0.90 2.78 -11.06
CA ASP A 70 -0.45 2.26 -11.27
C ASP A 70 -1.47 3.35 -10.85
N LEU A 71 -2.48 3.62 -11.70
CA LEU A 71 -3.49 4.67 -11.49
C LEU A 71 -2.90 6.07 -11.23
N TYR A 72 -1.78 6.40 -11.90
CA TYR A 72 -0.99 7.59 -11.61
C TYR A 72 -1.69 8.92 -11.91
N ASP A 73 -2.77 8.87 -12.67
CA ASP A 73 -3.65 9.98 -13.02
C ASP A 73 -4.80 10.18 -12.02
N GLN A 74 -4.94 9.28 -11.04
CA GLN A 74 -6.04 9.26 -10.09
C GLN A 74 -5.62 9.66 -8.68
N ILE A 75 -6.62 10.04 -7.89
CA ILE A 75 -6.51 10.23 -6.44
C ILE A 75 -7.61 9.44 -5.72
N ASP A 76 -7.39 9.17 -4.45
CA ASP A 76 -8.30 8.47 -3.55
C ASP A 76 -9.72 9.09 -3.53
N ASP A 77 -10.73 8.24 -3.35
CA ASP A 77 -12.10 8.67 -3.02
C ASP A 77 -12.19 9.01 -1.53
N MET A 78 -12.38 10.30 -1.25
CA MET A 78 -12.43 10.86 0.11
C MET A 78 -13.85 11.03 0.63
N SER A 79 -14.86 10.59 -0.11
CA SER A 79 -16.26 10.61 0.31
C SER A 79 -16.58 9.53 1.35
N GLU A 80 -17.72 9.67 2.03
CA GLU A 80 -18.25 8.59 2.87
C GLU A 80 -18.58 7.34 2.04
N GLN A 81 -19.03 7.49 0.79
CA GLN A 81 -19.28 6.37 -0.11
C GLN A 81 -18.00 5.58 -0.41
N GLY A 82 -16.87 6.27 -0.58
CA GLY A 82 -15.57 5.62 -0.72
C GLY A 82 -15.15 4.86 0.54
N GLN A 83 -15.51 5.37 1.73
CA GLN A 83 -15.31 4.65 3.00
C GLN A 83 -16.21 3.40 3.06
N ASP A 84 -17.46 3.50 2.64
CA ASP A 84 -18.41 2.37 2.63
C ASP A 84 -17.96 1.26 1.68
N LYS A 85 -17.49 1.60 0.48
CA LYS A 85 -16.93 0.63 -0.47
C LYS A 85 -15.74 -0.14 0.13
N ARG A 86 -14.83 0.56 0.80
CA ARG A 86 -13.69 -0.08 1.49
C ARG A 86 -14.16 -1.02 2.59
N LEU A 87 -15.10 -0.58 3.43
CA LEU A 87 -15.61 -1.40 4.53
C LEU A 87 -16.34 -2.65 4.04
N GLN A 88 -17.14 -2.52 2.97
CA GLN A 88 -17.82 -3.64 2.32
C GLN A 88 -16.82 -4.64 1.74
N TRP A 89 -15.76 -4.16 1.08
CA TRP A 89 -14.69 -5.02 0.59
C TRP A 89 -13.98 -5.75 1.74
N MET A 90 -13.67 -5.07 2.85
CA MET A 90 -13.09 -5.73 4.03
C MET A 90 -14.01 -6.80 4.64
N ALA A 91 -15.32 -6.56 4.68
CA ALA A 91 -16.28 -7.55 5.16
C ALA A 91 -16.25 -8.81 4.27
N ALA A 92 -16.29 -8.61 2.95
CA ALA A 92 -16.24 -9.71 1.98
C ALA A 92 -14.94 -10.53 2.09
N THR A 93 -13.80 -9.88 2.27
CA THR A 93 -12.52 -10.62 2.43
C THR A 93 -12.46 -11.40 3.73
N VAL A 94 -13.08 -10.93 4.81
CA VAL A 94 -13.22 -11.70 6.06
C VAL A 94 -14.11 -12.93 5.88
N ASP A 95 -15.20 -12.82 5.14
CA ASP A 95 -16.08 -13.96 4.85
C ASP A 95 -15.36 -14.98 3.96
N GLU A 96 -14.63 -14.52 2.94
CA GLU A 96 -13.76 -15.38 2.12
C GLU A 96 -12.69 -16.09 2.96
N LEU A 97 -12.03 -15.36 3.87
CA LEU A 97 -10.99 -15.89 4.73
C LEU A 97 -11.51 -17.05 5.60
N LYS A 98 -12.67 -16.85 6.25
CA LYS A 98 -13.31 -17.85 7.10
C LYS A 98 -13.80 -19.07 6.31
N ALA A 99 -14.27 -18.87 5.08
CA ALA A 99 -14.86 -19.92 4.27
C ALA A 99 -13.80 -20.83 3.62
N ASN A 100 -12.61 -20.29 3.31
CA ASN A 100 -11.65 -20.96 2.44
C ASN A 100 -10.37 -21.46 3.12
N PHE A 101 -10.14 -21.08 4.39
CA PHE A 101 -8.91 -21.40 5.12
C PHE A 101 -9.18 -22.03 6.50
N ASP A 102 -8.54 -23.16 6.77
CA ASP A 102 -8.62 -23.88 8.03
C ASP A 102 -7.55 -23.39 9.03
N TYR A 103 -7.98 -22.57 9.99
CA TYR A 103 -7.10 -21.99 11.01
C TYR A 103 -6.25 -23.02 11.78
N SER A 104 -6.75 -24.24 11.97
CA SER A 104 -6.04 -25.29 12.72
C SER A 104 -4.83 -25.85 11.97
N LYS A 105 -4.77 -25.67 10.65
CA LYS A 105 -3.69 -26.12 9.76
C LYS A 105 -2.66 -25.04 9.47
N LEU A 106 -2.84 -23.85 10.00
CA LEU A 106 -1.90 -22.75 9.85
C LEU A 106 -0.72 -22.91 10.83
N ASP A 107 0.47 -22.53 10.37
CA ASP A 107 1.60 -22.25 11.25
C ASP A 107 1.35 -21.02 12.12
N GLU A 108 2.18 -20.83 13.14
CA GLU A 108 1.98 -19.79 14.15
C GLU A 108 2.05 -18.36 13.58
N ASP A 109 2.94 -18.10 12.61
CA ASP A 109 3.07 -16.78 12.00
C ASP A 109 1.86 -16.43 11.12
N THR A 110 1.35 -17.43 10.39
CA THR A 110 0.17 -17.25 9.54
C THR A 110 -1.11 -17.13 10.37
N LYS A 111 -1.20 -17.79 11.52
CA LYS A 111 -2.27 -17.55 12.52
C LYS A 111 -2.29 -16.10 13.00
N ILE A 112 -1.13 -15.53 13.32
CA ILE A 112 -1.03 -14.11 13.71
C ILE A 112 -1.53 -13.22 12.57
N SER A 113 -1.14 -13.50 11.33
CA SER A 113 -1.58 -12.73 10.16
C SER A 113 -3.09 -12.83 9.93
N TYR A 114 -3.67 -14.02 10.10
CA TYR A 114 -5.11 -14.28 10.10
C TYR A 114 -5.82 -13.42 11.16
N ASP A 115 -5.34 -13.47 12.40
CA ASP A 115 -5.93 -12.73 13.52
C ASP A 115 -5.84 -11.22 13.34
N ILE A 116 -4.73 -10.72 12.78
CA ILE A 116 -4.57 -9.31 12.43
C ILE A 116 -5.58 -8.90 11.35
N TRP A 117 -5.77 -9.70 10.31
CA TRP A 117 -6.73 -9.41 9.24
C TRP A 117 -8.16 -9.29 9.81
N MET A 118 -8.54 -10.27 10.63
CA MET A 118 -9.83 -10.28 11.35
C MET A 118 -9.99 -9.04 12.23
N PHE A 119 -8.95 -8.71 13.02
CA PHE A 119 -8.95 -7.56 13.90
C PHE A 119 -9.10 -6.24 13.14
N GLN A 120 -8.37 -6.07 12.03
CA GLN A 120 -8.44 -4.85 11.23
C GLN A 120 -9.86 -4.56 10.73
N PHE A 121 -10.58 -5.58 10.25
CA PHE A 121 -11.98 -5.42 9.86
C PHE A 121 -12.88 -5.08 11.05
N GLU A 122 -12.78 -5.81 12.17
CA GLU A 122 -13.61 -5.54 13.34
C GLU A 122 -13.40 -4.12 13.87
N GLN A 123 -12.17 -3.63 13.85
CA GLN A 123 -11.87 -2.24 14.23
C GLN A 123 -12.42 -1.24 13.21
N ALA A 124 -12.28 -1.50 11.90
CA ALA A 124 -12.83 -0.63 10.86
C ALA A 124 -14.37 -0.55 10.95
N LYS A 125 -15.04 -1.67 11.19
CA LYS A 125 -16.49 -1.76 11.39
C LYS A 125 -16.95 -0.93 12.59
N LYS A 126 -16.30 -1.11 13.76
CA LYS A 126 -16.61 -0.30 14.96
C LYS A 126 -16.37 1.19 14.72
N GLN A 127 -15.27 1.54 14.05
CA GLN A 127 -14.95 2.94 13.74
C GLN A 127 -15.93 3.58 12.76
N ALA A 128 -16.53 2.81 11.85
CA ALA A 128 -17.49 3.32 10.88
C ALA A 128 -18.72 3.95 11.55
N GLU A 129 -19.17 3.40 12.68
CA GLU A 129 -20.25 3.97 13.50
C GLU A 129 -19.92 5.39 13.99
N PHE A 130 -18.64 5.67 14.20
CA PHE A 130 -18.14 6.95 14.69
C PHE A 130 -17.45 7.79 13.62
N ARG A 131 -17.61 7.48 12.32
CA ARG A 131 -16.87 8.15 11.23
C ARG A 131 -17.02 9.67 11.22
N ARG A 132 -18.20 10.16 11.62
CA ARG A 132 -18.57 11.59 11.69
C ARG A 132 -18.12 12.28 12.98
N HIS A 133 -17.57 11.54 13.94
CA HIS A 133 -17.03 12.07 15.19
C HIS A 133 -15.54 12.48 15.09
N ASN A 134 -15.04 12.64 13.86
CA ASN A 134 -13.66 13.03 13.57
C ASN A 134 -13.58 14.45 12.99
N TYR A 135 -12.47 15.14 13.26
CA TYR A 135 -12.14 16.40 12.59
C TYR A 135 -11.54 16.10 11.22
N VAL A 136 -12.36 16.23 10.17
CA VAL A 136 -11.97 15.93 8.79
C VAL A 136 -10.82 16.81 8.30
N LEU A 137 -10.79 18.08 8.72
CA LEU A 137 -9.71 19.02 8.45
C LEU A 137 -9.15 19.57 9.75
N THR A 138 -7.83 19.48 9.92
CA THR A 138 -7.08 20.05 11.03
C THR A 138 -5.72 20.54 10.55
N GLN A 139 -5.06 21.39 11.33
CA GLN A 139 -3.77 21.98 11.03
C GLN A 139 -2.60 20.98 11.04
N MET A 140 -2.74 19.81 11.67
CA MET A 140 -1.65 18.84 11.83
C MET A 140 -1.57 17.83 10.68
N ASN A 141 -2.69 17.17 10.36
CA ASN A 141 -2.74 16.03 9.44
C ASN A 141 -3.89 16.17 8.41
N GLY A 142 -4.25 17.39 8.06
CA GLY A 142 -5.35 17.63 7.14
C GLY A 142 -4.96 17.45 5.67
N MET A 143 -5.90 16.97 4.87
CA MET A 143 -5.66 16.70 3.44
C MET A 143 -5.37 17.97 2.62
N GLN A 144 -5.75 19.15 3.13
CA GLN A 144 -5.42 20.44 2.51
C GLN A 144 -3.91 20.65 2.38
N SER A 145 -3.09 20.11 3.28
CA SER A 145 -1.63 20.18 3.18
C SER A 145 -1.02 18.92 2.58
N MET A 146 -1.60 17.75 2.87
CA MET A 146 -1.07 16.47 2.40
C MET A 146 -1.18 16.30 0.87
N LEU A 147 -2.28 16.73 0.26
CA LEU A 147 -2.47 16.61 -1.19
C LEU A 147 -1.41 17.38 -1.99
N PRO A 148 -1.19 18.70 -1.75
CA PRO A 148 -0.09 19.41 -2.39
C PRO A 148 1.28 18.81 -2.07
N THR A 149 1.52 18.41 -0.81
CA THR A 149 2.80 17.81 -0.41
C THR A 149 3.09 16.54 -1.19
N LEU A 150 2.08 15.70 -1.42
CA LEU A 150 2.21 14.48 -2.20
C LEU A 150 2.54 14.80 -3.67
N LEU A 151 1.79 15.71 -4.29
CA LEU A 151 2.03 16.11 -5.67
C LEU A 151 3.42 16.72 -5.86
N ILE A 152 3.88 17.56 -4.92
CA ILE A 152 5.19 18.20 -5.01
C ILE A 152 6.34 17.20 -4.83
N ASN A 153 6.23 16.30 -3.85
CA ASN A 153 7.39 15.52 -3.40
C ASN A 153 7.41 14.08 -3.93
N TYR A 154 6.27 13.51 -4.26
CA TYR A 154 6.16 12.08 -4.63
C TYR A 154 5.74 11.86 -6.07
N HIS A 155 5.00 12.79 -6.69
CA HIS A 155 4.70 12.69 -8.12
C HIS A 155 5.95 13.04 -8.94
N LYS A 156 6.67 12.01 -9.40
CA LYS A 156 7.77 12.13 -10.34
C LYS A 156 7.27 12.28 -11.77
N VAL A 157 7.86 13.21 -12.50
CA VAL A 157 7.65 13.40 -13.95
C VAL A 157 8.93 13.01 -14.68
N ALA A 158 8.88 11.91 -15.43
CA ALA A 158 9.97 11.42 -16.27
C ALA A 158 9.60 11.45 -17.76
N GLU A 159 8.32 11.38 -18.10
CA GLU A 159 7.79 11.42 -19.47
C GLU A 159 6.49 12.23 -19.56
N THR A 160 6.01 12.48 -20.78
CA THR A 160 4.83 13.31 -21.03
C THR A 160 3.57 12.81 -20.33
N SER A 161 3.33 11.50 -20.35
CA SER A 161 2.20 10.84 -19.66
C SER A 161 2.19 11.12 -18.16
N ASP A 162 3.35 11.27 -17.51
CA ASP A 162 3.41 11.63 -16.09
C ASP A 162 2.90 13.06 -15.87
N MET A 163 3.22 14.00 -16.76
CA MET A 163 2.71 15.36 -16.65
C MET A 163 1.19 15.41 -16.91
N GLU A 164 0.70 14.63 -17.86
CA GLU A 164 -0.75 14.49 -18.09
C GLU A 164 -1.44 13.93 -16.84
N ALA A 165 -0.85 12.90 -16.23
CA ALA A 165 -1.32 12.35 -14.96
C ALA A 165 -1.28 13.38 -13.81
N TYR A 166 -0.24 14.22 -13.75
CA TYR A 166 -0.15 15.33 -12.81
C TYR A 166 -1.31 16.30 -12.97
N ILE A 167 -1.62 16.69 -14.22
CA ILE A 167 -2.73 17.59 -14.55
C ILE A 167 -4.07 16.96 -14.13
N SER A 168 -4.32 15.69 -14.47
CA SER A 168 -5.53 14.96 -14.05
C SER A 168 -5.68 14.93 -12.52
N ARG A 169 -4.57 14.78 -11.80
CA ARG A 169 -4.59 14.81 -10.33
C ARG A 169 -4.93 16.19 -9.76
N LEU A 170 -4.55 17.29 -10.43
CA LEU A 170 -4.96 18.63 -9.99
C LEU A 170 -6.48 18.80 -10.04
N GLU A 171 -7.12 18.30 -11.09
CA GLU A 171 -8.60 18.26 -11.18
C GLU A 171 -9.19 17.33 -10.11
N GLY A 172 -8.57 16.17 -9.92
CA GLY A 172 -8.91 15.24 -8.85
C GLY A 172 -8.88 15.90 -7.47
N VAL A 173 -7.87 16.73 -7.18
CA VAL A 173 -7.76 17.47 -5.91
C VAL A 173 -8.98 18.36 -5.69
N GLY A 174 -9.51 19.01 -6.74
CA GLY A 174 -10.76 19.76 -6.65
C GLY A 174 -11.93 18.89 -6.14
N ARG A 175 -12.16 17.74 -6.76
CA ARG A 175 -13.15 16.75 -6.32
C ARG A 175 -12.92 16.31 -4.87
N ALA A 176 -11.68 16.02 -4.48
CA ALA A 176 -11.38 15.61 -3.11
C ALA A 176 -11.70 16.71 -2.09
N VAL A 177 -11.39 17.97 -2.39
CA VAL A 177 -11.74 19.11 -1.53
C VAL A 177 -13.26 19.24 -1.38
N GLU A 178 -14.03 19.04 -2.44
CA GLU A 178 -15.50 19.03 -2.37
C GLU A 178 -16.01 17.90 -1.46
N GLN A 179 -15.48 16.69 -1.61
CA GLN A 179 -15.84 15.55 -0.76
C GLN A 179 -15.49 15.80 0.72
N LEU A 180 -14.33 16.38 0.99
CA LEU A 180 -13.88 16.71 2.35
C LEU A 180 -14.74 17.82 2.97
N THR A 181 -15.05 18.87 2.23
CA THR A 181 -15.89 19.98 2.71
C THR A 181 -17.33 19.54 2.94
N SER A 182 -17.88 18.66 2.10
CA SER A 182 -19.17 18.01 2.33
C SER A 182 -19.17 17.23 3.65
N ARG A 183 -18.13 16.43 3.92
CA ARG A 183 -17.98 15.70 5.19
C ARG A 183 -17.84 16.64 6.39
N VAL A 184 -17.08 17.73 6.25
CA VAL A 184 -16.98 18.76 7.31
C VAL A 184 -18.35 19.36 7.62
N ALA A 185 -19.16 19.68 6.60
CA ALA A 185 -20.49 20.23 6.79
C ALA A 185 -21.42 19.26 7.52
N ILE A 186 -21.46 18.00 7.09
CA ILE A 186 -22.25 16.94 7.74
C ILE A 186 -21.86 16.78 9.21
N ASN A 187 -20.56 16.66 9.51
CA ASN A 187 -20.08 16.52 10.89
C ASN A 187 -20.45 17.76 11.73
N ALA A 188 -20.35 18.96 11.15
CA ALA A 188 -20.67 20.21 11.82
C ALA A 188 -22.16 20.33 12.17
N ASP A 189 -23.06 19.84 11.30
CA ASP A 189 -24.50 19.77 11.55
C ASP A 189 -24.85 18.81 12.69
N GLU A 190 -24.05 17.74 12.86
CA GLU A 190 -24.12 16.80 13.98
C GLU A 190 -23.40 17.29 15.25
N GLY A 191 -22.88 18.53 15.25
CA GLY A 191 -22.24 19.16 16.40
C GLY A 191 -20.74 18.84 16.56
N VAL A 192 -20.14 18.12 15.63
CA VAL A 192 -18.72 17.76 15.64
C VAL A 192 -17.93 18.79 14.82
N LYS A 193 -17.29 19.73 15.51
CA LYS A 193 -16.51 20.81 14.90
C LYS A 193 -15.11 20.86 15.49
N ALA A 194 -14.12 21.13 14.67
CA ALA A 194 -12.76 21.34 15.16
C ALA A 194 -12.71 22.61 16.03
N PRO A 195 -11.77 22.70 16.99
CA PRO A 195 -11.53 23.94 17.72
C PRO A 195 -11.19 25.09 16.78
N TYR A 196 -11.55 26.32 17.16
CA TYR A 196 -11.37 27.51 16.32
C TYR A 196 -9.94 27.68 15.78
N PHE A 197 -8.93 27.51 16.64
CA PHE A 197 -7.51 27.61 16.25
C PHE A 197 -7.09 26.59 15.17
N ALA A 198 -7.76 25.43 15.10
CA ALA A 198 -7.49 24.43 14.07
C ALA A 198 -7.94 24.95 12.70
N TYR A 199 -9.10 25.61 12.63
CA TYR A 199 -9.58 26.24 11.41
C TYR A 199 -8.67 27.39 10.95
N GLU A 200 -8.15 28.21 11.87
CA GLU A 200 -7.16 29.24 11.51
C GLU A 200 -5.93 28.64 10.82
N GLY A 201 -5.42 27.52 11.34
CA GLY A 201 -4.32 26.77 10.73
C GLY A 201 -4.67 26.24 9.34
N VAL A 202 -5.85 25.60 9.20
CA VAL A 202 -6.35 25.09 7.91
C VAL A 202 -6.50 26.22 6.88
N ILE A 203 -7.08 27.36 7.27
CA ILE A 203 -7.26 28.53 6.40
C ILE A 203 -5.91 29.08 5.96
N LYS A 204 -4.97 29.26 6.90
CA LYS A 204 -3.62 29.75 6.61
C LYS A 204 -2.90 28.85 5.61
N GLN A 205 -2.92 27.53 5.84
CA GLN A 205 -2.30 26.55 4.94
C GLN A 205 -2.94 26.56 3.54
N SER A 206 -4.27 26.59 3.49
CA SER A 206 -5.01 26.64 2.23
C SER A 206 -4.71 27.90 1.43
N LYS A 207 -4.64 29.07 2.10
CA LYS A 207 -4.27 30.34 1.46
C LYS A 207 -2.85 30.34 0.92
N ALA A 208 -1.89 29.76 1.65
CA ALA A 208 -0.50 29.67 1.19
C ALA A 208 -0.35 28.87 -0.11
N ILE A 209 -1.18 27.84 -0.31
CA ILE A 209 -1.18 27.07 -1.56
C ILE A 209 -1.70 27.92 -2.73
N ILE A 210 -2.69 28.77 -2.47
CA ILE A 210 -3.30 29.62 -3.50
C ILE A 210 -2.39 30.82 -3.84
N SER A 211 -1.73 31.40 -2.85
CA SER A 211 -0.90 32.60 -3.04
C SER A 211 0.50 32.32 -3.59
N GLY A 212 1.02 31.10 -3.38
CA GLY A 212 2.46 30.86 -3.40
C GLY A 212 3.18 31.55 -2.23
#